data_AF-A0A5X9VIA8-F1
#
_entry.id   AF-A0A5X9VIA8-F1
#
_cell.length_a   1.000
_cell.length_b   1.000
_cell.length_c   1.000
_cell.angle_alpha   90.00
_cell.angle_beta   90.00
_cell.angle_gamma   90.00
#
_symmetry.space_group_name_H-M   'P 1'
#
loop_
_entity.id
_entity.type
_entity.pdbx_description
1 polymer ?
#
loop_
_entity_poly.entity_id
_entity_poly.type
_entity_poly.pdbx_seq_one_letter_code
_entity_poly.pdbx_strand_id
1 'polypeptide(L)'
;LDKNNHLGVSQYSNVDAAAGLLISRAAKGDLHNFLERSFRTIPDKSKLEIIEDATYSSLESLNIPHNILTLNWTVDPFGQERLYNRFIQKIKDGKIDELIPRHPSGNVYTNYVGVFSRINKYILNHNTSKFSNYLTAMALNWMRGKSLPEIISLSIAKKKEKNSTRPVNVDRAVREVFDFVEDNLRFKYVQLGKAYIDLLRQALIVNNQAEKAEEIYDFPLSLELGVSSIAGQVFIELGLSRISASYLENIIPNSNPTISTAKEWLRNNDYDSLNLPLTIYSELEDKGLL
;
A
#
# COMPACT_ATOMS: atom_id res chain seq x y z
N LEU A 1 -9.27 -20.72 17.73
CA LEU A 1 -9.35 -19.53 16.86
C LEU A 1 -8.83 -19.94 15.51
N ASP A 2 -9.73 -20.18 14.56
CA ASP A 2 -9.39 -20.70 13.23
C ASP A 2 -8.31 -19.85 12.56
N LYS A 3 -7.28 -20.54 12.06
CA LYS A 3 -6.24 -19.97 11.18
C LYS A 3 -6.85 -19.17 10.01
N ASN A 4 -8.07 -19.51 9.60
CA ASN A 4 -8.76 -18.95 8.43
C ASN A 4 -9.32 -17.53 8.64
N ASN A 5 -9.34 -17.00 9.86
CA ASN A 5 -9.90 -15.67 10.13
C ASN A 5 -8.90 -14.51 9.98
N HIS A 6 -7.61 -14.83 9.90
CA HIS A 6 -6.50 -13.87 9.72
C HIS A 6 -5.65 -14.15 8.47
N LEU A 7 -5.91 -15.26 7.76
CA LEU A 7 -5.46 -15.47 6.39
C LEU A 7 -6.27 -14.52 5.48
N GLY A 8 -5.90 -13.24 5.53
CA GLY A 8 -6.47 -12.22 4.67
C GLY A 8 -6.20 -12.59 3.23
N VAL A 9 -7.26 -12.85 2.46
CA VAL A 9 -7.32 -13.05 1.00
C VAL A 9 -6.15 -13.84 0.40
N SER A 10 -6.45 -14.98 -0.25
CA SER A 10 -5.50 -15.70 -1.12
C SER A 10 -4.50 -14.76 -1.80
N GLN A 11 -3.20 -15.06 -1.67
CA GLN A 11 -2.19 -14.41 -2.50
C GLN A 11 -2.58 -14.57 -3.98
N TYR A 12 -2.28 -13.55 -4.78
CA TYR A 12 -2.36 -13.70 -6.23
C TYR A 12 -1.55 -14.91 -6.63
N SER A 13 -2.18 -15.82 -7.37
CA SER A 13 -1.47 -16.97 -7.89
C SER A 13 -0.45 -16.50 -8.92
N ASN A 14 0.58 -17.31 -9.17
CA ASN A 14 1.52 -17.06 -10.27
C ASN A 14 0.79 -16.95 -11.62
N VAL A 15 -0.39 -17.57 -11.75
CA VAL A 15 -1.24 -17.49 -12.94
C VAL A 15 -1.87 -16.10 -13.07
N ASP A 16 -2.38 -15.51 -11.98
CA ASP A 16 -2.96 -14.16 -11.99
C ASP A 16 -1.91 -13.10 -12.36
N ALA A 17 -0.71 -13.22 -11.77
CA ALA A 17 0.41 -12.35 -12.09
C ALA A 17 0.88 -12.50 -13.55
N ALA A 18 0.89 -13.73 -14.07
CA ALA A 18 1.21 -13.98 -15.47
C ALA A 18 0.15 -13.38 -16.41
N ALA A 19 -1.14 -13.53 -16.11
CA ALA A 19 -2.23 -12.94 -16.89
C ALA A 19 -2.14 -11.40 -16.91
N GLY A 20 -1.91 -10.78 -15.75
CA GLY A 20 -1.70 -9.33 -15.66
C GLY A 20 -0.47 -8.85 -16.45
N LEU A 21 0.64 -9.60 -16.43
CA LEU A 21 1.82 -9.31 -17.24
C LEU A 21 1.51 -9.40 -18.74
N LEU A 22 0.82 -10.46 -19.19
CA LEU A 22 0.46 -10.64 -20.60
C LEU A 22 -0.45 -9.52 -21.09
N ILE A 23 -1.48 -9.15 -20.32
CA ILE A 23 -2.38 -8.04 -20.64
C ILE A 23 -1.61 -6.71 -20.70
N SER A 24 -0.66 -6.48 -19.79
CA SER A 24 0.23 -5.30 -19.82
C SER A 24 1.13 -5.27 -21.06
N ARG A 25 1.64 -6.42 -21.50
CA ARG A 25 2.43 -6.54 -22.74
C ARG A 25 1.56 -6.26 -23.97
N ALA A 26 0.35 -6.80 -24.00
CA ALA A 26 -0.63 -6.53 -25.06
C ALA A 26 -0.97 -5.03 -25.14
N ALA A 27 -1.24 -4.40 -24.00
CA ALA A 27 -1.54 -2.98 -23.90
C ALA A 27 -0.38 -2.07 -24.37
N LYS A 28 0.87 -2.54 -24.25
CA LYS A 28 2.08 -1.88 -24.76
C LYS A 28 2.37 -2.17 -26.25
N GLY A 29 1.64 -3.10 -26.86
CA GLY A 29 1.88 -3.54 -28.23
C GLY A 29 3.12 -4.43 -28.41
N ASP A 30 3.64 -5.06 -27.35
CA ASP A 30 4.86 -5.88 -27.39
C ASP A 30 4.63 -7.38 -27.09
N LEU A 31 3.37 -7.82 -26.99
CA LEU A 31 3.00 -9.19 -26.61
C LEU A 31 3.63 -10.25 -27.51
N HIS A 32 3.43 -10.15 -28.83
CA HIS A 32 3.97 -11.12 -29.79
C HIS A 32 5.47 -11.36 -29.60
N ASN A 33 6.25 -10.28 -29.64
CA ASN A 33 7.70 -10.30 -29.48
C ASN A 33 8.13 -10.81 -28.10
N PHE A 34 7.33 -10.50 -27.06
CA PHE A 34 7.56 -11.00 -25.71
C PHE A 34 7.37 -12.51 -25.62
N LEU A 35 6.30 -13.05 -26.21
CA LEU A 35 6.01 -14.48 -26.23
C LEU A 35 7.07 -15.24 -27.03
N GLU A 36 7.39 -14.80 -28.25
CA GLU A 36 8.43 -15.43 -29.07
C GLU A 36 9.78 -15.49 -28.34
N ARG A 37 10.17 -14.39 -27.67
CA ARG A 37 11.44 -14.34 -26.93
C ARG A 37 11.43 -15.19 -25.66
N SER A 38 10.33 -15.18 -24.90
CA SER A 38 10.27 -15.84 -23.60
C SER A 38 10.07 -17.35 -23.71
N PHE A 39 9.51 -17.81 -24.84
CA PHE A 39 9.13 -19.20 -25.05
C PHE A 39 9.77 -19.82 -26.30
N ARG A 40 10.98 -19.36 -26.67
CA ARG A 40 11.75 -19.85 -27.84
C ARG A 40 11.87 -21.37 -27.93
N THR A 41 11.90 -22.05 -26.79
CA THR A 41 12.09 -23.50 -26.69
C THR A 41 10.79 -24.30 -26.74
N ILE A 42 9.62 -23.64 -26.76
CA ILE A 42 8.34 -24.33 -26.88
C ILE A 42 8.17 -24.83 -28.32
N PRO A 43 8.02 -26.15 -28.56
CA PRO A 43 7.90 -26.70 -29.91
C PRO A 43 6.57 -26.35 -30.57
N ASP A 44 5.52 -26.21 -29.76
CA ASP A 44 4.14 -26.04 -30.20
C ASP A 44 3.76 -24.56 -30.29
N LYS A 45 4.00 -23.97 -31.47
CA LYS A 45 3.67 -22.57 -31.75
C LYS A 45 2.17 -22.26 -31.64
N SER A 46 1.29 -23.25 -31.87
CA SER A 46 -0.16 -23.06 -31.78
C SER A 46 -0.60 -22.66 -30.38
N LYS A 47 0.10 -23.10 -29.33
CA LYS A 47 -0.17 -22.68 -27.94
C LYS A 47 0.14 -21.21 -27.70
N LEU A 48 1.16 -20.67 -28.36
CA LEU A 48 1.50 -19.25 -28.22
C LEU A 48 0.45 -18.39 -28.90
N GLU A 49 -0.03 -18.80 -30.08
CA GLU A 49 -1.14 -18.14 -30.79
C GLU A 49 -2.42 -18.13 -29.93
N ILE A 50 -2.78 -19.26 -29.32
CA ILE A 50 -3.95 -19.34 -28.41
C ILE A 50 -3.81 -18.37 -27.23
N ILE A 51 -2.63 -18.29 -26.61
CA ILE A 51 -2.38 -17.38 -25.48
C ILE A 51 -2.45 -15.92 -25.97
N GLU A 52 -1.88 -15.63 -27.13
CA GLU A 52 -1.88 -14.31 -27.74
C GLU A 52 -3.30 -13.81 -28.03
N ASP A 53 -4.10 -14.63 -28.74
CA ASP A 53 -5.50 -14.34 -29.07
C ASP A 53 -6.36 -14.16 -27.82
N ALA A 54 -6.20 -15.05 -26.83
CA ALA A 54 -6.91 -14.95 -25.56
C ALA A 54 -6.53 -13.69 -24.78
N THR A 55 -5.27 -13.25 -24.86
CA THR A 55 -4.80 -12.03 -24.21
C THR A 55 -5.38 -10.79 -24.87
N TYR A 56 -5.37 -10.70 -26.21
CA TYR A 56 -5.99 -9.58 -26.92
C TYR A 56 -7.49 -9.51 -26.70
N SER A 57 -8.20 -10.64 -26.79
CA SER A 57 -9.63 -10.72 -26.49
C SER A 57 -9.94 -10.26 -25.06
N SER A 58 -9.07 -10.60 -24.10
CA SER A 58 -9.21 -10.16 -22.71
C SER A 58 -8.97 -8.66 -22.57
N LEU A 59 -7.94 -8.11 -23.23
CA LEU A 59 -7.65 -6.67 -23.22
C LEU A 59 -8.82 -5.87 -23.81
N GLU A 60 -9.38 -6.31 -24.94
CA GLU A 60 -10.53 -5.65 -25.59
C GLU A 60 -11.80 -5.65 -24.73
N SER A 61 -11.92 -6.58 -23.78
CA SER A 61 -13.04 -6.64 -22.85
C SER A 61 -12.94 -5.64 -21.68
N LEU A 62 -11.76 -5.02 -21.49
CA LEU A 62 -11.50 -4.08 -20.40
C LEU A 62 -11.74 -2.63 -20.86
N ASN A 63 -12.43 -1.86 -20.03
CA ASN A 63 -12.70 -0.43 -20.30
C ASN A 63 -11.69 0.51 -19.62
N ILE A 64 -10.71 -0.05 -18.90
CA ILE A 64 -9.66 0.72 -18.26
C ILE A 64 -8.62 1.18 -19.31
N PRO A 65 -8.19 2.45 -19.30
CA PRO A 65 -7.13 2.92 -20.16
C PRO A 65 -5.85 2.08 -20.06
N HIS A 66 -5.23 1.80 -21.22
CA HIS A 66 -4.03 0.95 -21.32
C HIS A 66 -2.90 1.42 -20.39
N ASN A 67 -2.67 2.74 -20.26
CA ASN A 67 -1.63 3.26 -19.37
C ASN A 67 -1.86 2.84 -17.91
N ILE A 68 -3.11 2.86 -17.41
CA ILE A 68 -3.43 2.46 -16.04
C ILE A 68 -3.22 0.96 -15.83
N LEU A 69 -3.63 0.13 -16.79
CA LEU A 69 -3.38 -1.33 -16.76
C LEU A 69 -1.88 -1.63 -16.73
N THR A 70 -1.08 -0.89 -17.52
CA THR A 70 0.37 -1.11 -17.57
C THR A 70 1.09 -0.68 -16.30
N LEU A 71 0.62 0.37 -15.63
CA LEU A 71 1.15 0.83 -14.34
C LEU A 71 0.86 -0.17 -13.22
N ASN A 72 -0.29 -0.85 -13.28
CA ASN A 72 -0.80 -1.72 -12.23
C ASN A 72 -0.86 -3.20 -12.64
N TRP A 73 0.06 -3.65 -13.49
CA TRP A 73 0.03 -4.99 -14.09
C TRP A 73 0.15 -6.14 -13.10
N THR A 74 0.66 -5.90 -11.89
CA THR A 74 0.77 -6.90 -10.82
C THR A 74 -0.55 -7.10 -10.07
N VAL A 75 -1.58 -6.31 -10.38
CA VAL A 75 -2.93 -6.41 -9.78
C VAL A 75 -3.88 -6.99 -10.83
N ASP A 76 -4.76 -7.92 -10.41
CA ASP A 76 -5.74 -8.56 -11.31
C ASP A 76 -6.49 -7.51 -12.15
N PRO A 77 -6.33 -7.50 -13.48
CA PRO A 77 -6.92 -6.48 -14.35
C PRO A 77 -8.45 -6.51 -14.34
N PHE A 78 -9.07 -7.68 -14.16
CA PHE A 78 -10.52 -7.78 -14.03
C PHE A 78 -11.00 -7.25 -12.68
N GLY A 79 -10.18 -7.39 -11.63
CA GLY A 79 -10.40 -6.78 -10.33
C GLY A 79 -10.27 -5.26 -10.36
N GLN A 80 -9.32 -4.75 -11.13
CA GLN A 80 -9.22 -3.32 -11.43
C GLN A 80 -10.50 -2.84 -12.13
N GLU A 81 -10.99 -3.55 -13.15
CA GLU A 81 -12.23 -3.22 -13.89
C GLU A 81 -13.44 -3.13 -12.94
N ARG A 82 -13.61 -4.14 -12.08
CA ARG A 82 -14.67 -4.16 -11.07
C ARG A 82 -14.59 -2.97 -10.11
N LEU A 83 -13.39 -2.61 -9.67
CA LEU A 83 -13.18 -1.47 -8.76
C LEU A 83 -13.43 -0.13 -9.48
N TYR A 84 -12.93 0.01 -10.71
CA TYR A 84 -13.14 1.19 -11.52
C TYR A 84 -14.62 1.45 -11.75
N ASN A 85 -15.38 0.43 -12.16
CA ASN A 85 -16.83 0.52 -12.31
C ASN A 85 -17.54 0.91 -11.01
N ARG A 86 -17.03 0.44 -9.85
CA ARG A 86 -17.54 0.89 -8.55
C ARG A 86 -17.27 2.38 -8.29
N PHE A 87 -16.11 2.91 -8.68
CA PHE A 87 -15.82 4.34 -8.56
C PHE A 87 -16.76 5.17 -9.43
N ILE A 88 -16.92 4.80 -10.70
CA ILE A 88 -17.86 5.46 -11.62
C ILE A 88 -19.27 5.52 -11.02
N GLN A 89 -19.75 4.41 -10.45
CA GLN A 89 -21.06 4.39 -9.79
C GLN A 89 -21.12 5.36 -8.60
N LYS A 90 -20.10 5.35 -7.73
CA LYS A 90 -20.07 6.21 -6.54
C LYS A 90 -19.97 7.70 -6.87
N ILE A 91 -19.28 8.04 -7.97
CA ILE A 91 -19.21 9.40 -8.49
C ILE A 91 -20.60 9.84 -8.96
N LYS A 92 -21.29 9.01 -9.75
CA LYS A 92 -22.68 9.26 -10.20
C LYS A 92 -23.66 9.40 -9.02
N ASP A 93 -23.46 8.65 -7.95
CA ASP A 93 -24.27 8.74 -6.73
C ASP A 93 -23.97 10.00 -5.88
N GLY A 94 -23.02 10.86 -6.29
CA GLY A 94 -22.59 12.02 -5.49
C GLY A 94 -21.81 11.67 -4.23
N LYS A 95 -21.22 10.47 -4.15
CA LYS A 95 -20.54 9.92 -2.97
C LYS A 95 -19.02 9.92 -3.11
N ILE A 96 -18.48 10.95 -3.74
CA ILE A 96 -17.05 11.10 -4.06
C ILE A 96 -16.20 11.11 -2.78
N ASP A 97 -16.63 11.85 -1.75
CA ASP A 97 -15.85 12.01 -0.51
C ASP A 97 -15.65 10.69 0.25
N GLU A 98 -16.46 9.66 -0.01
CA GLU A 98 -16.26 8.32 0.56
C GLU A 98 -15.11 7.54 -0.10
N LEU A 99 -14.70 7.95 -1.31
CA LEU A 99 -13.66 7.31 -2.11
C LEU A 99 -12.28 7.85 -1.78
N ILE A 100 -12.18 9.16 -1.55
CA ILE A 100 -10.91 9.87 -1.39
C ILE A 100 -10.23 9.43 -0.08
N PRO A 101 -9.07 8.73 -0.12
CA PRO A 101 -8.28 8.45 1.07
C PRO A 101 -7.82 9.77 1.70
N ARG A 102 -7.90 9.87 3.02
CA ARG A 102 -7.52 11.09 3.77
C ARG A 102 -6.22 10.90 4.54
N HIS A 103 -5.58 12.01 4.91
CA HIS A 103 -4.35 12.00 5.71
C HIS A 103 -4.55 11.24 7.06
N PRO A 104 -3.68 10.28 7.42
CA PRO A 104 -3.84 9.42 8.60
C PRO A 104 -3.94 10.14 9.94
N SER A 105 -3.38 11.34 10.08
CA SER A 105 -3.42 12.11 11.34
C SER A 105 -4.84 12.48 11.80
N GLY A 106 -5.81 12.57 10.87
CA GLY A 106 -7.20 12.92 11.19
C GLY A 106 -8.04 11.76 11.74
N ASN A 107 -9.32 12.02 12.01
CA ASN A 107 -10.31 10.99 12.31
C ASN A 107 -10.79 10.29 11.03
N VAL A 108 -10.01 9.32 10.55
CA VAL A 108 -10.16 8.70 9.23
C VAL A 108 -10.46 7.20 9.27
N TYR A 109 -10.79 6.65 10.44
CA TYR A 109 -10.99 5.20 10.59
C TYR A 109 -12.05 4.66 9.62
N THR A 110 -13.24 5.27 9.59
CA THR A 110 -14.33 4.86 8.69
C THR A 110 -13.97 5.02 7.21
N ASN A 111 -13.19 6.06 6.87
CA ASN A 111 -12.70 6.29 5.51
C ASN A 111 -11.80 5.12 5.06
N TYR A 112 -10.81 4.74 5.86
CA TYR A 112 -9.92 3.62 5.53
C TYR A 112 -10.61 2.25 5.58
N VAL A 113 -11.59 2.04 6.46
CA VAL A 113 -12.43 0.83 6.39
C VAL A 113 -13.12 0.75 5.03
N GLY A 114 -13.61 1.88 4.51
CA GLY A 114 -14.19 1.98 3.17
C GLY A 114 -13.18 1.66 2.06
N VAL A 115 -12.01 2.30 2.08
CA VAL A 115 -10.93 2.09 1.09
C VAL A 115 -10.55 0.61 1.04
N PHE A 116 -10.16 0.02 2.17
CA PHE A 116 -9.74 -1.37 2.22
C PHE A 116 -10.87 -2.34 1.91
N SER A 117 -12.10 -2.07 2.31
CA SER A 117 -13.24 -2.92 1.96
C SER A 117 -13.50 -2.95 0.45
N ARG A 118 -13.30 -1.84 -0.26
CA ARG A 118 -13.45 -1.79 -1.72
C ARG A 118 -12.33 -2.56 -2.41
N ILE A 119 -11.08 -2.37 -2.00
CA ILE A 119 -9.94 -3.17 -2.48
C ILE A 119 -10.24 -4.67 -2.29
N ASN A 120 -10.57 -5.06 -1.07
CA ASN A 120 -10.85 -6.45 -0.72
C ASN A 120 -12.02 -7.03 -1.53
N LYS A 121 -13.10 -6.26 -1.69
CA LYS A 121 -14.30 -6.73 -2.38
C LYS A 121 -14.12 -6.83 -3.88
N TYR A 122 -13.54 -5.82 -4.52
CA TYR A 122 -13.58 -5.70 -5.98
C TYR A 122 -12.31 -6.24 -6.63
N ILE A 123 -11.14 -5.97 -6.06
CA ILE A 123 -9.88 -6.48 -6.59
C ILE A 123 -9.68 -7.93 -6.15
N LEU A 124 -9.76 -8.18 -4.85
CA LEU A 124 -9.42 -9.46 -4.25
C LEU A 124 -10.58 -10.47 -4.17
N ASN A 125 -11.78 -10.06 -4.60
CA ASN A 125 -13.02 -10.84 -4.57
C ASN A 125 -13.34 -11.51 -3.22
N HIS A 126 -12.85 -10.94 -2.12
CA HIS A 126 -13.08 -11.45 -0.77
C HIS A 126 -12.97 -10.33 0.25
N ASN A 127 -14.07 -10.03 0.94
CA ASN A 127 -14.10 -9.00 1.98
C ASN A 127 -14.91 -9.47 3.20
N THR A 128 -14.35 -9.29 4.39
CA THR A 128 -15.10 -9.41 5.65
C THR A 128 -14.93 -8.13 6.45
N SER A 129 -16.01 -7.67 7.10
CA SER A 129 -15.96 -6.48 7.96
C SER A 129 -14.88 -6.62 9.03
N LYS A 130 -14.75 -7.80 9.64
CA LYS A 130 -13.74 -8.09 10.65
C LYS A 130 -12.31 -7.88 10.13
N PHE A 131 -12.00 -8.38 8.93
CA PHE A 131 -10.68 -8.23 8.34
C PHE A 131 -10.40 -6.77 7.96
N SER A 132 -11.34 -6.08 7.33
CA SER A 132 -11.17 -4.67 6.96
C SER A 132 -11.00 -3.75 8.18
N ASN A 133 -11.70 -4.02 9.28
CA ASN A 133 -11.47 -3.33 10.55
C ASN A 133 -10.08 -3.62 11.15
N TYR A 134 -9.65 -4.88 11.14
CA TYR A 134 -8.31 -5.25 11.61
C TYR A 134 -7.20 -4.60 10.79
N LEU A 135 -7.29 -4.70 9.47
CA LEU A 135 -6.39 -4.08 8.52
C LEU A 135 -6.34 -2.57 8.71
N THR A 136 -7.50 -1.91 8.86
CA THR A 136 -7.54 -0.46 9.11
C THR A 136 -6.84 -0.07 10.39
N ALA A 137 -7.07 -0.80 11.48
CA ALA A 137 -6.41 -0.52 12.76
C ALA A 137 -4.88 -0.69 12.67
N MET A 138 -4.42 -1.75 12.02
CA MET A 138 -2.99 -2.01 11.81
C MET A 138 -2.35 -0.95 10.89
N ALA A 139 -2.98 -0.67 9.75
CA ALA A 139 -2.54 0.33 8.79
C ALA A 139 -2.44 1.72 9.42
N LEU A 140 -3.46 2.18 10.16
CA LEU A 140 -3.42 3.49 10.79
C LEU A 140 -2.38 3.58 11.89
N ASN A 141 -2.20 2.54 12.71
CA ASN A 141 -1.11 2.53 13.69
C ASN A 141 0.26 2.63 13.01
N TRP A 142 0.46 1.87 11.92
CA TRP A 142 1.68 1.87 11.14
C TRP A 142 1.95 3.22 10.48
N MET A 143 1.01 3.74 9.69
CA MET A 143 1.14 5.03 8.96
C MET A 143 1.27 6.24 9.91
N ARG A 144 0.79 6.13 11.16
CA ARG A 144 0.96 7.19 12.18
C ARG A 144 2.29 7.09 12.93
N GLY A 145 3.24 6.28 12.47
CA GLY A 145 4.57 6.24 13.06
C GLY A 145 4.71 5.39 14.32
N LYS A 146 3.67 4.66 14.78
CA LYS A 146 3.80 3.80 15.98
C LYS A 146 4.85 2.73 15.77
N SER A 147 5.75 2.57 16.72
CA SER A 147 6.82 1.56 16.67
C SER A 147 6.26 0.14 16.60
N LEU A 148 7.02 -0.79 16.02
CA LEU A 148 6.63 -2.21 16.00
C LEU A 148 6.38 -2.76 17.42
N PRO A 149 7.22 -2.47 18.43
CA PRO A 149 6.92 -2.83 19.82
C PRO A 149 5.55 -2.35 20.30
N GLU A 150 5.17 -1.09 20.03
CA GLU A 150 3.87 -0.58 20.42
C GLU A 150 2.71 -1.30 19.72
N ILE A 151 2.84 -1.57 18.40
CA ILE A 151 1.84 -2.31 17.64
C ILE A 151 1.69 -3.74 18.18
N ILE A 152 2.80 -4.39 18.53
CA ILE A 152 2.82 -5.72 19.17
C ILE A 152 2.09 -5.67 20.51
N SER A 153 2.40 -4.70 21.37
CA SER A 153 1.76 -4.54 22.68
C SER A 153 0.25 -4.34 22.55
N LEU A 154 -0.20 -3.50 21.61
CA LEU A 154 -1.63 -3.30 21.30
C LEU A 154 -2.30 -4.60 20.82
N SER A 155 -1.63 -5.37 19.97
CA SER A 155 -2.12 -6.67 19.48
C SER A 155 -2.27 -7.69 20.61
N ILE A 156 -1.29 -7.77 21.51
CA ILE A 156 -1.31 -8.66 22.68
C ILE A 156 -2.43 -8.27 23.64
N ALA A 157 -2.56 -6.97 23.96
CA ALA A 157 -3.62 -6.47 24.84
C ALA A 157 -5.01 -6.86 24.32
N LYS A 158 -5.29 -6.62 23.04
CA LYS A 158 -6.55 -6.99 22.39
C LYS A 158 -6.81 -8.50 22.40
N LYS A 159 -5.77 -9.32 22.27
CA LYS A 159 -5.89 -10.79 22.36
C LYS A 159 -6.20 -11.27 23.78
N LYS A 160 -5.64 -10.60 24.80
CA LYS A 160 -5.93 -10.89 26.22
C LYS A 160 -7.38 -10.55 26.57
N GLU A 161 -7.86 -9.38 26.15
CA GLU A 161 -9.26 -8.96 26.34
C GLU A 161 -10.25 -9.95 25.74
N LYS A 162 -9.93 -10.49 24.56
CA LYS A 162 -10.81 -11.44 23.86
C LYS A 162 -10.75 -12.87 24.42
N ASN A 163 -9.63 -13.28 25.00
CA ASN A 163 -9.41 -14.65 25.48
C ASN A 163 -9.10 -14.65 26.98
N SER A 164 -10.07 -14.27 27.81
CA SER A 164 -9.89 -14.12 29.27
C SER A 164 -9.49 -15.42 30.00
N THR A 165 -9.62 -16.57 29.35
CA THR A 165 -9.39 -17.90 29.94
C THR A 165 -8.10 -18.59 29.50
N ARG A 166 -7.36 -18.06 28.50
CA ARG A 166 -6.13 -18.71 27.99
C ARG A 166 -4.98 -17.71 27.88
N PRO A 167 -3.76 -18.09 28.32
CA PRO A 167 -2.60 -17.23 28.17
C PRO A 167 -2.32 -16.96 26.69
N VAL A 168 -2.04 -15.69 26.36
CA VAL A 168 -1.65 -15.29 25.01
C VAL A 168 -0.21 -15.72 24.77
N ASN A 169 0.03 -16.49 23.72
CA ASN A 169 1.37 -16.80 23.25
C ASN A 169 2.00 -15.53 22.64
N VAL A 170 2.96 -14.94 23.35
CA VAL A 170 3.61 -13.67 22.98
C VAL A 170 4.43 -13.83 21.70
N ASP A 171 5.27 -14.86 21.60
CA ASP A 171 6.15 -15.08 20.43
C ASP A 171 5.34 -15.25 19.13
N ARG A 172 4.19 -15.90 19.23
CA ARG A 172 3.26 -16.01 18.11
C ARG A 172 2.63 -14.67 17.77
N ALA A 173 2.24 -13.88 18.76
CA ALA A 173 1.66 -12.56 18.53
C ALA A 173 2.67 -11.59 17.91
N VAL A 174 3.94 -11.67 18.31
CA VAL A 174 5.05 -10.94 17.71
C VAL A 174 5.18 -11.30 16.23
N ARG A 175 5.37 -12.58 15.90
CA ARG A 175 5.49 -13.06 14.50
C ARG A 175 4.29 -12.65 13.64
N GLU A 176 3.07 -12.86 14.14
CA GLU A 176 1.85 -12.47 13.40
C GLU A 176 1.77 -10.96 13.12
N VAL A 177 2.32 -10.10 13.98
CA VAL A 177 2.37 -8.65 13.71
C VAL A 177 3.46 -8.32 12.69
N PHE A 178 4.65 -8.91 12.81
CA PHE A 178 5.73 -8.73 11.84
C PHE A 178 5.30 -9.16 10.44
N ASP A 179 4.83 -10.40 10.28
CA ASP A 179 4.37 -10.94 9.00
C ASP A 179 3.22 -10.08 8.42
N PHE A 180 2.33 -9.56 9.27
CA PHE A 180 1.26 -8.71 8.80
C PHE A 180 1.76 -7.33 8.32
N VAL A 181 2.69 -6.71 9.04
CA VAL A 181 3.24 -5.41 8.63
C VAL A 181 4.05 -5.57 7.34
N GLU A 182 4.95 -6.53 7.28
CA GLU A 182 5.79 -6.76 6.10
C GLU A 182 4.95 -7.21 4.91
N ASP A 183 4.37 -8.41 4.96
CA ASP A 183 3.73 -9.02 3.78
C ASP A 183 2.44 -8.33 3.36
N ASN A 184 1.66 -7.83 4.34
CA ASN A 184 0.38 -7.19 4.02
C ASN A 184 0.53 -5.69 3.86
N LEU A 185 0.96 -4.95 4.89
CA LEU A 185 0.95 -3.50 4.83
C LEU A 185 1.97 -2.96 3.82
N ARG A 186 3.24 -3.38 3.92
CA ARG A 186 4.36 -2.81 3.14
C ARG A 186 4.49 -3.37 1.73
N PHE A 187 3.97 -4.58 1.47
CA PHE A 187 4.00 -5.17 0.12
C PHE A 187 2.62 -5.19 -0.53
N LYS A 188 1.71 -6.04 -0.07
CA LYS A 188 0.43 -6.30 -0.76
C LYS A 188 -0.45 -5.04 -0.87
N TYR A 189 -0.69 -4.34 0.24
CA TYR A 189 -1.57 -3.17 0.25
C TYR A 189 -0.93 -1.89 -0.29
N VAL A 190 0.40 -1.84 -0.41
CA VAL A 190 1.08 -0.81 -1.21
C VAL A 190 0.71 -0.97 -2.68
N GLN A 191 0.87 -2.17 -3.25
CA GLN A 191 0.53 -2.43 -4.65
C GLN A 191 -0.96 -2.20 -4.94
N LEU A 192 -1.83 -2.75 -4.09
CA LEU A 192 -3.27 -2.59 -4.24
C LEU A 192 -3.72 -1.13 -4.04
N GLY A 193 -3.03 -0.40 -3.16
CA GLY A 193 -3.31 1.00 -2.91
C GLY A 193 -2.86 1.91 -4.05
N LYS A 194 -1.71 1.63 -4.69
CA LYS A 194 -1.25 2.31 -5.91
C LYS A 194 -2.32 2.16 -7.02
N ALA A 195 -2.78 0.93 -7.26
CA ALA A 195 -3.88 0.67 -8.19
C ALA A 195 -5.18 1.40 -7.80
N TYR A 196 -5.54 1.42 -6.51
CA TYR A 196 -6.71 2.15 -6.03
C TYR A 196 -6.64 3.64 -6.39
N ILE A 197 -5.50 4.29 -6.14
CA ILE A 197 -5.30 5.71 -6.39
C ILE A 197 -5.31 6.00 -7.90
N ASP A 198 -4.60 5.23 -8.70
CA ASP A 198 -4.53 5.44 -10.15
C ASP A 198 -5.90 5.30 -10.81
N LEU A 199 -6.65 4.26 -10.45
CA LEU A 199 -8.02 4.04 -10.93
C LEU A 199 -8.97 5.14 -10.47
N LEU A 200 -8.84 5.60 -9.21
CA LEU A 200 -9.69 6.68 -8.68
C LEU A 200 -9.40 8.01 -9.37
N ARG A 201 -8.13 8.38 -9.55
CA ARG A 201 -7.72 9.59 -10.30
C ARG A 201 -8.30 9.56 -11.70
N GLN A 202 -8.12 8.44 -12.41
CA GLN A 202 -8.67 8.28 -13.76
C GLN A 202 -10.19 8.44 -13.76
N ALA A 203 -10.89 7.78 -12.84
CA ALA A 203 -12.35 7.85 -12.73
C ALA A 203 -12.84 9.29 -12.46
N LEU A 204 -12.14 10.04 -11.61
CA LEU A 204 -12.48 11.44 -11.33
C LEU A 204 -12.26 12.33 -12.55
N ILE A 205 -11.13 12.21 -13.22
CA ILE A 205 -10.78 13.03 -14.40
C ILE A 205 -11.84 12.84 -15.50
N VAL A 206 -12.18 11.59 -15.85
CA VAL A 206 -13.15 11.34 -16.93
C VAL A 206 -14.59 11.73 -16.59
N ASN A 207 -14.89 11.96 -15.31
CA ASN A 207 -16.20 12.43 -14.84
C ASN A 207 -16.19 13.93 -14.47
N ASN A 208 -15.23 14.71 -14.97
CA ASN A 208 -15.11 16.15 -14.72
C ASN A 208 -14.97 16.52 -13.23
N GLN A 209 -14.28 15.68 -12.46
CA GLN A 209 -14.00 15.88 -11.03
C GLN A 209 -12.49 16.00 -10.78
N ALA A 210 -11.74 16.61 -11.71
CA ALA A 210 -10.28 16.69 -11.65
C ALA A 210 -9.77 17.37 -10.36
N GLU A 211 -10.45 18.41 -9.88
CA GLU A 211 -10.09 19.09 -8.62
C GLU A 211 -10.11 18.15 -7.41
N LYS A 212 -11.03 17.17 -7.40
CA LYS A 212 -11.12 16.16 -6.35
C LYS A 212 -9.98 15.15 -6.39
N ALA A 213 -9.30 15.00 -7.53
CA ALA A 213 -8.14 14.11 -7.64
C ALA A 213 -6.93 14.63 -6.85
N GLU A 214 -6.82 15.95 -6.69
CA GLU A 214 -5.76 16.61 -5.90
C GLU A 214 -5.93 16.39 -4.39
N GLU A 215 -7.15 16.06 -3.93
CA GLU A 215 -7.43 15.73 -2.52
C GLU A 215 -6.98 14.30 -2.14
N ILE A 216 -6.57 13.47 -3.11
CA ILE A 216 -6.21 12.07 -2.87
C ILE A 216 -4.89 11.99 -2.10
N TYR A 217 -4.98 11.53 -0.85
CA TYR A 217 -3.80 11.23 -0.05
C TYR A 217 -3.10 9.94 -0.53
N ASP A 218 -1.78 10.02 -0.72
CA ASP A 218 -0.91 8.89 -1.07
C ASP A 218 -0.67 7.95 0.13
N PHE A 219 -1.72 7.25 0.54
CA PHE A 219 -1.64 6.24 1.59
C PHE A 219 -0.72 5.05 1.26
N PRO A 220 -0.54 4.61 0.00
CA PRO A 220 0.44 3.59 -0.34
C PRO A 220 1.85 3.95 0.09
N LEU A 221 2.29 5.20 -0.14
CA LEU A 221 3.60 5.66 0.33
C LEU A 221 3.70 5.58 1.86
N SER A 222 2.65 5.98 2.58
CA SER A 222 2.64 5.88 4.04
C SER A 222 2.64 4.44 4.55
N LEU A 223 2.00 3.52 3.83
CA LEU A 223 2.05 2.09 4.13
C LEU A 223 3.46 1.52 3.89
N GLU A 224 4.14 1.96 2.84
CA GLU A 224 5.49 1.53 2.49
C GLU A 224 6.52 1.96 3.56
N LEU A 225 6.45 3.24 3.97
CA LEU A 225 7.40 3.87 4.88
C LEU A 225 7.03 3.71 6.36
N GLY A 226 5.75 3.54 6.69
CA GLY A 226 5.26 3.49 8.06
C GLY A 226 5.25 4.84 8.76
N VAL A 227 5.09 5.91 8.00
CA VAL A 227 4.96 7.28 8.48
C VAL A 227 4.13 8.09 7.48
N SER A 228 3.41 9.10 7.94
CA SER A 228 2.53 9.93 7.10
C SER A 228 2.91 11.40 7.08
N SER A 229 3.73 11.84 8.04
CA SER A 229 4.23 13.22 8.08
C SER A 229 5.25 13.49 6.97
N ILE A 230 5.32 14.76 6.55
CA ILE A 230 6.33 15.21 5.59
C ILE A 230 7.73 15.09 6.21
N ALA A 231 7.92 15.52 7.46
CA ALA A 231 9.20 15.40 8.14
C ALA A 231 9.70 13.96 8.26
N GLY A 232 8.84 13.03 8.68
CA GLY A 232 9.21 11.62 8.80
C GLY A 232 9.56 11.00 7.44
N GLN A 233 8.82 11.33 6.38
CA GLN A 233 9.15 10.88 5.02
C GLN A 233 10.53 11.41 4.57
N VAL A 234 10.80 12.70 4.79
CA VAL A 234 12.09 13.32 4.44
C VAL A 234 13.25 12.64 5.17
N PHE A 235 13.11 12.33 6.46
CA PHE A 235 14.17 11.63 7.21
C PHE A 235 14.40 10.21 6.69
N ILE A 236 13.35 9.47 6.32
CA ILE A 236 13.52 8.15 5.69
C ILE A 236 14.18 8.27 4.31
N GLU A 237 13.83 9.29 3.53
CA GLU A 237 14.47 9.57 2.23
C GLU A 237 15.96 9.93 2.38
N LEU A 238 16.35 10.54 3.50
CA LEU A 238 17.76 10.73 3.87
C LEU A 238 18.49 9.43 4.23
N GLY A 239 17.80 8.29 4.22
CA GLY A 239 18.35 6.96 4.48
C GLY A 239 18.37 6.58 5.95
N LEU A 240 17.64 7.31 6.81
CA LEU A 240 17.50 6.98 8.22
C LEU A 240 16.47 5.87 8.43
N SER A 241 16.72 5.07 9.47
CA SER A 241 15.76 4.10 9.96
C SER A 241 14.46 4.79 10.38
N ARG A 242 13.35 4.04 10.30
CA ARG A 242 12.04 4.51 10.76
C ARG A 242 12.06 4.96 12.24
N ILE A 243 12.88 4.32 13.07
CA ILE A 243 13.02 4.67 14.48
C ILE A 243 13.62 6.08 14.62
N SER A 244 14.72 6.33 13.92
CA SER A 244 15.36 7.64 13.90
C SER A 244 14.47 8.71 13.27
N ALA A 245 13.84 8.41 12.14
CA ALA A 245 12.91 9.34 11.49
C ALA A 245 11.74 9.74 12.40
N SER A 246 11.12 8.77 13.09
CA SER A 246 10.03 9.03 14.03
C SER A 246 10.48 9.86 15.23
N TYR A 247 11.69 9.62 15.75
CA TYR A 247 12.24 10.43 16.84
C TYR A 247 12.49 11.88 16.38
N LEU A 248 13.18 12.06 15.25
CA LEU A 248 13.55 13.38 14.72
C LEU A 248 12.33 14.20 14.29
N GLU A 249 11.28 13.56 13.75
CA GLU A 249 10.02 14.21 13.45
C GLU A 249 9.39 14.91 14.66
N ASN A 250 9.51 14.32 15.85
CA ASN A 250 8.91 14.88 17.07
C ASN A 250 9.67 16.09 17.63
N ILE A 251 10.91 16.33 17.17
CA ILE A 251 11.76 17.40 17.69
C ILE A 251 12.11 18.46 16.64
N ILE A 252 11.94 18.18 15.34
CA ILE A 252 12.17 19.17 14.30
C ILE A 252 11.12 20.30 14.39
N PRO A 253 11.52 21.59 14.43
CA PRO A 253 10.57 22.70 14.55
C PRO A 253 9.67 22.87 13.32
N ASN A 254 10.19 22.57 12.13
CA ASN A 254 9.42 22.62 10.89
C ASN A 254 8.82 21.25 10.59
N SER A 255 7.50 21.11 10.67
CA SER A 255 6.80 19.86 10.37
C SER A 255 6.75 19.49 8.88
N ASN A 256 7.05 20.45 7.99
CA ASN A 256 7.08 20.27 6.53
C ASN A 256 8.44 20.68 5.95
N PRO A 257 9.55 20.04 6.36
CA PRO A 257 10.86 20.38 5.85
C PRO A 257 11.01 19.90 4.39
N THR A 258 11.84 20.60 3.64
CA THR A 258 12.49 20.02 2.45
C THR A 258 13.70 19.18 2.90
N ILE A 259 14.19 18.30 2.02
CA ILE A 259 15.43 17.53 2.24
C ILE A 259 16.59 18.45 2.65
N SER A 260 16.78 19.56 1.94
CA SER A 260 17.85 20.52 2.23
C SER A 260 17.71 21.15 3.61
N THR A 261 16.50 21.59 3.97
CA THR A 261 16.25 22.20 5.29
C THR A 261 16.36 21.19 6.43
N ALA A 262 16.02 19.92 6.19
CA ALA A 262 16.21 18.86 7.18
C ALA A 262 17.71 18.56 7.42
N LYS A 263 18.51 18.50 6.35
CA LYS A 263 19.98 18.36 6.44
C LYS A 263 20.63 19.53 7.15
N GLU A 264 20.23 20.75 6.79
CA GLU A 264 20.73 21.97 7.42
C GLU A 264 20.37 22.01 8.91
N TRP A 265 19.12 21.66 9.25
CA TRP A 265 18.70 21.53 10.63
C TRP A 265 19.62 20.55 11.36
N LEU A 266 19.78 19.31 10.87
CA LEU A 266 20.67 18.33 11.49
C LEU A 266 22.05 18.94 11.79
N ARG A 267 22.80 19.37 10.77
CA ARG A 267 24.17 19.90 10.91
C ARG A 267 24.33 21.08 11.85
N ASN A 268 23.30 21.91 11.97
CA ASN A 268 23.35 23.13 12.75
C ASN A 268 22.79 22.96 14.17
N ASN A 269 22.36 21.76 14.57
CA ASN A 269 21.90 21.51 15.92
C ASN A 269 23.05 21.24 16.89
N ASP A 270 22.88 21.72 18.11
CA ASP A 270 23.66 21.25 19.24
C ASP A 270 23.09 19.89 19.70
N TYR A 271 23.77 18.81 19.33
CA TYR A 271 23.33 17.45 19.63
C TYR A 271 23.32 17.11 21.13
N ASP A 272 24.14 17.79 21.93
CA ASP A 272 24.12 17.65 23.39
C ASP A 272 22.78 18.18 23.96
N SER A 273 22.22 19.21 23.34
CA SER A 273 20.92 19.78 23.72
C SER A 273 19.72 18.91 23.31
N LEU A 274 19.86 18.12 22.24
CA LEU A 274 18.78 17.29 21.68
C LEU A 274 18.56 15.98 22.46
N ASN A 275 19.47 15.59 23.36
CA ASN A 275 19.41 14.33 24.12
C ASN A 275 19.14 13.11 23.22
N LEU A 276 19.81 13.05 22.06
CA LEU A 276 19.61 11.95 21.12
C LEU A 276 20.04 10.61 21.75
N PRO A 277 19.22 9.56 21.63
CA PRO A 277 19.66 8.20 21.94
C PRO A 277 20.91 7.84 21.12
N LEU A 278 21.87 7.18 21.76
CA LEU A 278 23.15 6.81 21.12
C LEU A 278 22.97 6.10 19.77
N THR A 279 21.99 5.21 19.65
CA THR A 279 21.71 4.50 18.39
C THR A 279 21.30 5.43 17.25
N ILE A 280 20.59 6.53 17.55
CA ILE A 280 20.18 7.52 16.56
C ILE A 280 21.36 8.40 16.19
N TYR A 281 22.14 8.83 17.18
CA TYR A 281 23.35 9.62 16.96
C TYR A 281 24.36 8.87 16.07
N SER A 282 24.66 7.59 16.39
CA SER A 282 25.56 6.77 15.57
C SER A 282 25.04 6.58 14.14
N GLU A 283 23.73 6.41 13.96
CA GLU A 283 23.15 6.30 12.61
C GLU A 283 23.33 7.62 11.82
N LEU A 284 23.19 8.78 12.46
CA LEU A 284 23.40 10.06 11.81
C LEU A 284 24.88 10.27 11.41
N GLU A 285 25.83 9.87 12.26
CA GLU A 285 27.27 9.86 11.93
C GLU A 285 27.57 8.95 10.74
N ASP A 286 27.10 7.70 10.79
CA ASP A 286 27.31 6.70 9.73
C ASP A 286 26.78 7.16 8.37
N LYS A 287 25.73 7.99 8.37
CA LYS A 287 25.11 8.55 7.16
C LYS A 287 25.71 9.89 6.73
N GLY A 288 26.67 10.44 7.48
CA GLY A 288 27.29 11.74 7.18
C GLY A 288 26.29 12.91 7.24
N LEU A 289 25.36 12.84 8.19
CA LEU A 289 24.29 13.83 8.37
C LEU A 289 24.54 14.80 9.52
N LEU A 290 25.57 14.56 10.34
CA LEU A 290 26.14 15.55 11.27
C LEU A 290 27.12 16.49 10.55
#